data_AF-A0AB34HL89-F1
#
_entry.id   AF-A0AB34HL89-F1
#
_cell.length_a   1.000
_cell.length_b   1.000
_cell.length_c   1.000
_cell.angle_alpha   90.00
_cell.angle_beta   90.00
_cell.angle_gamma   90.00
#
_symmetry.space_group_name_H-M   'P 1'
#
loop_
_entity.id
_entity.type
_entity.pdbx_description
1 polymer ?
#
loop_
_entity_poly.entity_id
_entity_poly.type
_entity_poly.pdbx_seq_one_letter_code
_entity_poly.pdbx_strand_id
1 'polypeptide(L)'
;MADIGSTMDGPRDDHTQRSQSDRERHVSCDIPQVTDPVGRRCFSLFRVAHAGPATAMMSHGFHSSHQDLSFGPWKLTASKTHIMKSADVEKLADELHMPSLPETMFGDNVLRIQHGSGFGIEFNATDALRCVNNYRGMLKVACAEEWQESRTEGEHCKEVVKPYDWTYTTDYKGTLRGESLKLKVVPTTDHIDTEKLKAREQIKFFEEVLLFEDELHDHGVSSLSVKIRVMPSSFFLLWRFFLRIDGLLIRMNDTRLYHEVSILI
;
A
#
# COMPACT_ATOMS: atom_id res chain seq x y z
N MET A 1 11.73 -74.33 39.89
CA MET A 1 12.40 -73.54 38.84
C MET A 1 12.67 -72.19 39.49
N ALA A 2 13.84 -71.98 40.12
CA ALA A 2 15.12 -71.63 39.47
C ALA A 2 14.93 -70.46 38.49
N ASP A 3 15.65 -69.34 38.50
CA ASP A 3 16.88 -68.97 39.18
C ASP A 3 17.11 -67.45 38.99
N ILE A 4 17.76 -66.82 39.98
CA ILE A 4 18.99 -65.99 39.90
C ILE A 4 19.11 -64.84 38.86
N GLY A 5 19.45 -63.67 39.41
CA GLY A 5 20.51 -62.77 38.90
C GLY A 5 20.05 -61.55 38.10
N SER A 6 20.76 -60.43 37.99
CA SER A 6 22.00 -59.91 38.56
C SER A 6 22.33 -58.63 37.75
N THR A 7 22.53 -57.49 38.42
CA THR A 7 23.68 -56.57 38.19
C THR A 7 23.72 -55.57 37.00
N MET A 8 23.93 -54.28 37.36
CA MET A 8 24.69 -53.17 36.68
C MET A 8 24.16 -52.62 35.33
N ASP A 9 24.37 -51.38 34.88
CA ASP A 9 25.21 -50.23 35.28
C ASP A 9 24.77 -48.96 34.49
N GLY A 10 25.01 -47.77 35.06
CA GLY A 10 25.54 -46.61 34.32
C GLY A 10 24.62 -45.60 33.58
N PRO A 11 25.11 -44.36 33.32
CA PRO A 11 24.35 -43.12 33.44
C PRO A 11 24.10 -42.36 32.13
N ARG A 12 23.14 -41.41 32.10
CA ARG A 12 23.12 -40.30 31.12
C ARG A 12 22.59 -39.01 31.74
N ASP A 13 23.41 -37.98 31.61
CA ASP A 13 23.20 -36.59 31.96
C ASP A 13 22.01 -35.97 31.20
N ASP A 14 21.19 -35.16 31.89
CA ASP A 14 20.34 -34.17 31.23
C ASP A 14 20.65 -32.77 31.80
N HIS A 15 21.42 -32.02 31.02
CA HIS A 15 21.63 -30.60 31.18
C HIS A 15 20.37 -29.86 30.70
N THR A 16 19.44 -29.55 31.61
CA THR A 16 18.36 -28.61 31.30
C THR A 16 18.92 -27.17 31.31
N GLN A 17 19.45 -26.72 30.17
CA GLN A 17 19.77 -25.32 29.94
C GLN A 17 18.50 -24.50 29.72
N ARG A 18 18.28 -23.62 30.68
CA ARG A 18 17.47 -22.40 30.71
C ARG A 18 17.38 -21.71 29.33
N SER A 19 16.22 -21.74 28.68
CA SER A 19 15.93 -20.90 27.51
C SER A 19 15.51 -19.49 27.97
N GLN A 20 16.27 -18.50 27.51
CA GLN A 20 16.05 -17.09 27.75
C GLN A 20 15.08 -16.49 26.72
N SER A 21 13.99 -15.91 27.22
CA SER A 21 13.26 -14.73 26.74
C SER A 21 13.21 -14.45 25.23
N ASP A 22 12.09 -14.84 24.60
CA ASP A 22 11.58 -14.20 23.39
C ASP A 22 11.08 -12.78 23.73
N ARG A 23 11.78 -11.75 23.24
CA ARG A 23 11.29 -10.36 23.24
C ARG A 23 10.53 -10.10 21.94
N GLU A 24 9.24 -9.84 22.07
CA GLU A 24 8.32 -9.45 21.00
C GLU A 24 8.81 -8.18 20.27
N ARG A 25 8.89 -8.24 18.94
CA ARG A 25 9.25 -7.09 18.08
C ARG A 25 7.98 -6.45 17.55
N HIS A 26 7.75 -5.19 17.93
CA HIS A 26 6.62 -4.39 17.49
C HIS A 26 6.91 -3.74 16.14
N VAL A 27 5.96 -3.84 15.21
CA VAL A 27 5.88 -3.00 14.00
C VAL A 27 4.80 -1.96 14.28
N SER A 28 5.18 -0.69 14.45
CA SER A 28 4.19 0.38 14.64
C SER A 28 3.58 0.75 13.28
N CYS A 29 2.26 0.73 13.22
CA CYS A 29 1.46 1.21 12.10
C CYS A 29 0.57 2.32 12.66
N ASP A 30 0.86 3.56 12.28
CA ASP A 30 0.05 4.70 12.69
C ASP A 30 -1.28 4.70 11.94
N ILE A 31 -2.35 4.41 12.69
CA ILE A 31 -3.74 4.51 12.23
C ILE A 31 -4.28 5.86 12.71
N PRO A 32 -4.54 6.84 11.83
CA PRO A 32 -5.25 8.04 12.26
C PRO A 32 -6.67 7.69 12.67
N GLN A 33 -7.01 7.99 13.92
CA GLN A 33 -8.38 8.01 14.44
C GLN A 33 -9.09 9.23 13.84
N VAL A 34 -10.15 8.99 13.05
CA VAL A 34 -11.02 10.06 12.52
C VAL A 34 -12.17 10.29 13.50
N THR A 35 -12.11 11.44 14.19
CA THR A 35 -13.22 12.14 14.86
C THR A 35 -12.94 13.63 14.60
N ASP A 36 -13.83 14.57 14.30
CA ASP A 36 -15.29 14.75 14.39
C ASP A 36 -15.65 15.95 13.44
N PRO A 37 -16.93 16.32 13.19
CA PRO A 37 -17.34 17.33 12.24
C PRO A 37 -17.37 18.75 12.86
N VAL A 38 -17.04 19.74 12.03
CA VAL A 38 -17.26 21.19 12.24
C VAL A 38 -16.44 21.85 13.39
N GLY A 39 -15.37 22.53 13.01
CA GLY A 39 -14.63 23.42 13.94
C GLY A 39 -13.63 24.32 13.22
N ARG A 40 -14.12 25.35 12.51
CA ARG A 40 -13.33 26.35 11.78
C ARG A 40 -12.22 26.97 12.64
N ARG A 41 -11.05 27.21 12.04
CA ARG A 41 -10.41 28.55 11.95
C ARG A 41 -9.38 28.58 10.82
N CYS A 42 -9.38 29.73 10.16
CA CYS A 42 -8.74 30.08 8.89
C CYS A 42 -7.49 30.95 9.14
N PHE A 43 -6.77 31.23 8.06
CA PHE A 43 -5.58 32.08 7.86
C PHE A 43 -4.24 31.40 8.18
N SER A 44 -3.34 31.23 7.22
CA SER A 44 -2.66 32.32 6.50
C SER A 44 -2.71 32.27 4.97
N LEU A 45 -2.72 33.49 4.42
CA LEU A 45 -2.92 33.91 3.04
C LEU A 45 -1.61 33.87 2.20
N PHE A 46 -1.69 33.27 1.01
CA PHE A 46 -1.07 33.58 -0.29
C PHE A 46 0.45 33.83 -0.45
N ARG A 47 1.02 33.11 -1.45
CA ARG A 47 1.47 33.77 -2.69
C ARG A 47 1.28 32.85 -3.91
N VAL A 48 0.41 33.27 -4.83
CA VAL A 48 0.21 32.68 -6.17
C VAL A 48 1.28 33.24 -7.11
N ALA A 49 1.85 32.37 -7.94
CA ALA A 49 2.56 32.76 -9.16
C ALA A 49 2.05 31.88 -10.32
N HIS A 50 1.39 32.51 -11.29
CA HIS A 50 1.14 32.06 -12.67
C HIS A 50 2.26 32.65 -13.56
N ALA A 51 2.64 32.18 -14.75
CA ALA A 51 2.33 31.05 -15.61
C ALA A 51 3.51 30.95 -16.62
N GLY A 52 3.99 29.74 -16.96
CA GLY A 52 3.87 29.13 -18.31
C GLY A 52 5.19 29.20 -19.12
N PRO A 53 5.32 28.56 -20.30
CA PRO A 53 4.67 27.35 -20.82
C PRO A 53 5.68 26.30 -21.34
N ALA A 54 5.16 25.28 -22.03
CA ALA A 54 5.82 24.37 -22.99
C ALA A 54 6.26 22.98 -22.47
N THR A 55 5.34 22.04 -22.62
CA THR A 55 5.49 20.81 -23.42
C THR A 55 6.91 20.24 -23.52
N ALA A 56 7.19 19.25 -22.69
CA ALA A 56 8.06 18.15 -23.06
C ALA A 56 7.21 16.87 -23.03
N MET A 57 6.62 16.53 -24.18
CA MET A 57 6.18 15.16 -24.42
C MET A 57 7.42 14.28 -24.40
N MET A 58 7.69 13.68 -23.24
CA MET A 58 8.67 12.60 -23.17
C MET A 58 7.96 11.33 -23.59
N SER A 59 8.08 11.00 -24.87
CA SER A 59 7.95 9.63 -25.36
C SER A 59 9.14 8.82 -24.83
N HIS A 60 9.16 8.54 -23.53
CA HIS A 60 10.01 7.48 -23.00
C HIS A 60 9.24 6.19 -23.19
N GLY A 61 9.74 5.33 -24.09
CA GLY A 61 9.28 3.95 -24.15
C GLY A 61 9.25 3.38 -22.75
N PHE A 62 8.09 2.87 -22.34
CA PHE A 62 7.92 2.29 -21.02
C PHE A 62 8.95 1.17 -20.84
N HIS A 63 9.94 1.39 -19.95
CA HIS A 63 10.91 0.36 -19.61
C HIS A 63 10.42 -0.36 -18.36
N SER A 64 10.06 -1.63 -18.54
CA SER A 64 9.85 -2.50 -17.40
C SER A 64 11.12 -2.53 -16.55
N SER A 65 10.98 -2.27 -15.26
CA SER A 65 12.09 -2.25 -14.31
C SER A 65 11.78 -3.16 -13.14
N HIS A 66 12.74 -3.98 -12.76
CA HIS A 66 12.68 -4.80 -11.57
C HIS A 66 13.92 -4.52 -10.74
N GLN A 67 13.72 -4.03 -9.52
CA GLN A 67 14.81 -3.74 -8.59
C GLN A 67 14.64 -4.52 -7.30
N ASP A 68 15.72 -5.14 -6.87
CA ASP A 68 15.82 -5.85 -5.60
C ASP A 68 16.89 -5.20 -4.72
N LEU A 69 16.59 -5.02 -3.44
CA LEU A 69 17.55 -4.62 -2.42
C LEU A 69 17.48 -5.57 -1.23
N SER A 70 18.63 -6.09 -0.82
CA SER A 70 18.78 -6.77 0.46
C SER A 70 19.20 -5.78 1.55
N PHE A 71 18.45 -5.76 2.65
CA PHE A 71 18.68 -4.91 3.82
C PHE A 71 18.57 -5.75 5.11
N GLY A 72 19.71 -6.29 5.56
CA GLY A 72 19.73 -7.24 6.66
C GLY A 72 18.91 -8.49 6.31
N PRO A 73 17.94 -8.92 7.15
CA PRO A 73 17.06 -10.05 6.85
C PRO A 73 15.90 -9.67 5.91
N TRP A 74 15.81 -8.41 5.47
CA TRP A 74 14.75 -7.94 4.59
C TRP A 74 15.18 -7.95 3.13
N LYS A 75 14.30 -8.44 2.26
CA LYS A 75 14.38 -8.27 0.81
C LYS A 75 13.27 -7.32 0.37
N LEU A 76 13.65 -6.23 -0.28
CA LEU A 76 12.75 -5.28 -0.91
C LEU A 76 12.74 -5.54 -2.41
N THR A 77 11.56 -5.59 -3.00
CA THR A 77 11.37 -5.79 -4.44
C THR A 77 10.43 -4.72 -4.97
N ALA A 78 10.85 -4.03 -6.04
CA ALA A 78 10.04 -3.06 -6.76
C ALA A 78 9.94 -3.49 -8.23
N SER A 79 8.71 -3.79 -8.67
CA SER A 79 8.41 -4.11 -10.07
C SER A 79 7.57 -3.00 -10.67
N LYS A 80 8.02 -2.48 -11.81
CA LYS A 80 7.29 -1.53 -12.65
C LYS A 80 7.19 -2.13 -14.04
N THR A 81 5.97 -2.34 -14.52
CA THR A 81 5.61 -2.99 -15.77
C THR A 81 4.60 -2.13 -16.53
N HIS A 82 4.33 -2.49 -17.79
CA HIS A 82 3.37 -1.77 -18.62
C HIS A 82 1.95 -1.75 -18.02
N ILE A 83 1.12 -0.83 -18.52
CA ILE A 83 -0.30 -0.80 -18.23
C ILE A 83 -0.98 -2.10 -18.69
N MET A 84 -2.04 -2.50 -17.99
CA MET A 84 -2.82 -3.69 -18.34
C MET A 84 -3.42 -3.56 -19.74
N LYS A 85 -3.56 -4.70 -20.44
CA LYS A 85 -4.24 -4.76 -21.73
C LYS A 85 -5.76 -4.77 -21.51
N SER A 86 -6.52 -4.26 -22.48
CA SER A 86 -7.98 -4.13 -22.39
C SER A 86 -8.69 -5.43 -21.98
N ALA A 87 -8.31 -6.57 -22.55
CA ALA A 87 -8.92 -7.87 -22.19
C ALA A 87 -8.68 -8.28 -20.72
N ASP A 88 -7.51 -7.95 -20.17
CA ASP A 88 -7.20 -8.24 -18.76
C ASP A 88 -7.89 -7.23 -17.83
N VAL A 89 -8.09 -5.98 -18.29
CA VAL A 89 -8.83 -4.94 -17.58
C VAL A 89 -10.32 -5.33 -17.45
N GLU A 90 -10.97 -5.72 -18.55
CA GLU A 90 -12.38 -6.15 -18.56
C GLU A 90 -12.58 -7.34 -17.62
N LYS A 91 -11.73 -8.37 -17.74
CA LYS A 91 -11.78 -9.54 -16.87
C LYS A 91 -11.63 -9.17 -15.39
N LEU A 92 -10.69 -8.29 -15.05
CA LEU A 92 -10.48 -7.88 -13.67
C LEU A 92 -11.63 -6.99 -13.16
N ALA A 93 -12.22 -6.14 -14.02
CA ALA A 93 -13.41 -5.36 -13.68
C ALA A 93 -14.58 -6.27 -13.29
N ASP A 94 -14.82 -7.33 -14.08
CA ASP A 94 -15.82 -8.35 -13.80
C ASP A 94 -15.56 -9.06 -12.47
N GLU A 95 -14.30 -9.49 -12.23
CA GLU A 95 -13.90 -10.14 -10.98
C GLU A 95 -14.12 -9.24 -9.75
N LEU A 96 -13.84 -7.94 -9.89
CA LEU A 96 -14.01 -6.94 -8.83
C LEU A 96 -15.45 -6.40 -8.73
N HIS A 97 -16.34 -6.81 -9.63
CA HIS A 97 -17.71 -6.30 -9.75
C HIS A 97 -17.76 -4.77 -9.87
N MET A 98 -16.85 -4.20 -10.67
CA MET A 98 -16.73 -2.77 -10.95
C MET A 98 -17.09 -2.51 -12.41
N PRO A 99 -17.82 -1.41 -12.75
CA PRO A 99 -18.13 -1.09 -14.14
C PRO A 99 -16.89 -0.85 -15.00
N SER A 100 -15.87 -0.20 -14.45
CA SER A 100 -14.60 0.02 -15.13
C SER A 100 -13.46 0.21 -14.13
N LEU A 101 -12.26 -0.19 -14.52
CA LEU A 101 -11.03 0.09 -13.78
C LEU A 101 -10.47 1.49 -14.14
N PRO A 102 -9.50 2.00 -13.37
CA PRO A 102 -8.76 3.21 -13.72
C PRO A 102 -8.16 3.13 -15.13
N GLU A 103 -8.18 4.25 -15.86
CA GLU A 103 -7.64 4.35 -17.22
C GLU A 103 -6.19 3.86 -17.34
N THR A 104 -5.35 4.23 -16.38
CA THR A 104 -3.95 3.81 -16.32
C THR A 104 -3.76 2.82 -15.17
N MET A 105 -4.07 1.55 -15.42
CA MET A 105 -3.95 0.47 -14.43
C MET A 105 -2.65 -0.32 -14.60
N PHE A 106 -1.82 -0.41 -13.55
CA PHE A 106 -0.60 -1.22 -13.54
C PHE A 106 -0.78 -2.50 -12.72
N GLY A 107 -1.36 -3.53 -13.33
CA GLY A 107 -1.73 -4.78 -12.65
C GLY A 107 -0.56 -5.58 -12.08
N ASP A 108 0.59 -5.59 -12.77
CA ASP A 108 1.78 -6.34 -12.33
C ASP A 108 2.76 -5.47 -11.51
N ASN A 109 2.44 -4.19 -11.28
CA ASN A 109 3.25 -3.33 -10.42
C ASN A 109 3.13 -3.76 -8.97
N VAL A 110 4.27 -3.90 -8.32
CA VAL A 110 4.32 -4.29 -6.91
C VAL A 110 5.51 -3.67 -6.21
N LEU A 111 5.27 -3.21 -4.98
CA LEU A 111 6.33 -2.97 -4.02
C LEU A 111 6.17 -3.96 -2.86
N ARG A 112 7.17 -4.80 -2.65
CA ARG A 112 7.15 -5.90 -1.68
C ARG A 112 8.31 -5.79 -0.69
N ILE A 113 8.01 -6.01 0.58
CA ILE A 113 8.97 -6.12 1.67
C ILE A 113 8.80 -7.50 2.29
N GLN A 114 9.82 -8.33 2.21
CA GLN A 114 9.79 -9.71 2.68
C GLN A 114 10.93 -9.97 3.67
N HIS A 115 10.62 -10.60 4.80
CA HIS A 115 11.61 -11.07 5.75
C HIS A 115 12.13 -12.46 5.34
N GLY A 116 13.39 -12.78 5.66
CA GLY A 116 13.99 -14.09 5.38
C GLY A 116 13.25 -15.27 6.03
N SER A 117 12.41 -15.02 7.05
CA SER A 117 11.53 -16.02 7.67
C SER A 117 10.23 -16.30 6.90
N GLY A 118 10.01 -15.63 5.75
CA GLY A 118 8.89 -15.90 4.85
C GLY A 118 7.67 -14.99 5.02
N PHE A 119 7.56 -14.22 6.10
CA PHE A 119 6.50 -13.21 6.27
C PHE A 119 6.86 -11.90 5.57
N GLY A 120 5.86 -11.07 5.28
CA GLY A 120 6.09 -9.77 4.65
C GLY A 120 4.82 -8.97 4.41
N ILE A 121 4.97 -7.91 3.63
CA ILE A 121 3.87 -7.06 3.16
C ILE A 121 4.14 -6.64 1.72
N GLU A 122 3.10 -6.56 0.90
CA GLU A 122 3.19 -6.03 -0.46
C GLU A 122 2.08 -5.02 -0.74
N PHE A 123 2.33 -4.16 -1.71
CA PHE A 123 1.39 -3.16 -2.18
C PHE A 123 1.20 -3.37 -3.68
N ASN A 124 -0.03 -3.64 -4.10
CA ASN A 124 -0.41 -3.83 -5.50
C ASN A 124 -1.77 -3.16 -5.77
N ALA A 125 -2.03 -2.89 -7.05
CA ALA A 125 -3.23 -2.16 -7.47
C ALA A 125 -4.51 -3.00 -7.28
N THR A 126 -4.46 -4.29 -7.61
CA THR A 126 -5.62 -5.20 -7.54
C THR A 126 -6.21 -5.32 -6.14
N ASP A 127 -5.37 -5.57 -5.13
CA ASP A 127 -5.82 -5.65 -3.74
C ASP A 127 -6.30 -4.30 -3.22
N ALA A 128 -5.74 -3.19 -3.70
CA ALA A 128 -6.21 -1.86 -3.37
C ALA A 128 -7.63 -1.59 -3.91
N LEU A 129 -7.90 -2.04 -5.15
CA LEU A 129 -9.22 -1.91 -5.77
C LEU A 129 -10.27 -2.82 -5.11
N ARG A 130 -9.88 -3.97 -4.55
CA ARG A 130 -10.80 -4.79 -3.72
C ARG A 130 -11.32 -4.08 -2.47
N CYS A 131 -10.59 -3.08 -1.99
CA CYS A 131 -11.00 -2.24 -0.86
C CYS A 131 -11.83 -1.02 -1.30
N VAL A 132 -12.04 -0.81 -2.61
CA VAL A 132 -12.93 0.26 -3.09
C VAL A 132 -14.37 -0.12 -2.75
N ASN A 133 -15.08 0.88 -2.23
CA ASN A 133 -16.42 0.66 -1.71
C ASN A 133 -17.46 0.69 -2.83
N ASN A 134 -17.78 -0.48 -3.38
CA ASN A 134 -18.77 -0.60 -4.45
C ASN A 134 -20.23 -0.42 -3.99
N TYR A 135 -20.51 -0.08 -2.72
CA TYR A 135 -21.88 -0.07 -2.19
C TYR A 135 -22.23 1.06 -1.21
N ARG A 136 -21.25 1.76 -0.61
CA ARG A 136 -21.49 2.83 0.37
C ARG A 136 -20.76 4.11 -0.02
N GLY A 137 -21.54 5.19 -0.13
CA GLY A 137 -21.02 6.54 -0.16
C GLY A 137 -21.17 7.20 -1.52
N MET A 138 -22.40 7.48 -1.93
CA MET A 138 -22.64 8.41 -3.03
C MET A 138 -22.04 9.77 -2.65
N LEU A 139 -20.92 10.14 -3.27
CA LEU A 139 -20.65 11.54 -3.53
C LEU A 139 -21.70 11.97 -4.58
N LYS A 140 -22.90 12.34 -4.10
CA LYS A 140 -23.93 13.00 -4.91
C LYS A 140 -23.44 14.41 -5.25
N VAL A 141 -22.50 14.49 -6.16
CA VAL A 141 -22.17 15.73 -6.84
C VAL A 141 -23.14 15.84 -8.00
N ALA A 142 -23.72 17.01 -8.25
CA ALA A 142 -24.64 17.22 -9.38
C ALA A 142 -24.05 16.84 -10.75
N CYS A 143 -22.72 16.79 -10.87
CA CYS A 143 -21.98 16.36 -12.07
C CYS A 143 -21.74 14.83 -12.12
N ALA A 144 -22.03 14.09 -11.04
CA ALA A 144 -21.82 12.65 -10.99
C ALA A 144 -22.87 11.87 -11.80
N GLU A 145 -24.06 12.44 -12.02
CA GLU A 145 -25.07 11.85 -12.90
C GLU A 145 -24.62 11.93 -14.37
N GLU A 146 -24.20 13.10 -14.87
CA GLU A 146 -23.61 13.26 -16.21
C GLU A 146 -22.35 12.39 -16.41
N TRP A 147 -21.53 12.24 -15.36
CA TRP A 147 -20.32 11.40 -15.38
C TRP A 147 -20.65 9.89 -15.42
N GLN A 148 -21.70 9.45 -14.71
CA GLN A 148 -22.19 8.07 -14.80
C GLN A 148 -22.82 7.82 -16.18
N GLU A 149 -23.56 8.79 -16.72
CA GLU A 149 -24.21 8.71 -18.01
C GLU A 149 -23.19 8.61 -19.17
N SER A 150 -22.09 9.37 -19.15
CA SER A 150 -21.07 9.32 -20.22
C SER A 150 -20.37 7.97 -20.36
N ARG A 151 -20.15 7.25 -19.24
CA ARG A 151 -19.67 5.85 -19.25
C ARG A 151 -20.78 4.86 -19.65
N THR A 152 -22.04 5.21 -19.44
CA THR A 152 -23.19 4.37 -19.82
C THR A 152 -23.47 4.44 -21.34
N GLU A 153 -23.20 5.57 -22.00
CA GLU A 153 -23.44 5.73 -23.44
C GLU A 153 -22.52 4.88 -24.34
N GLY A 154 -21.36 4.43 -23.83
CA GLY A 154 -20.44 3.54 -24.54
C GLY A 154 -20.82 2.06 -24.54
N GLU A 155 -21.66 1.62 -23.60
CA GLU A 155 -22.05 0.22 -23.44
C GLU A 155 -23.55 0.03 -23.73
N HIS A 156 -23.85 -0.81 -24.71
CA HIS A 156 -25.21 -1.12 -25.16
C HIS A 156 -25.94 -2.05 -24.17
N CYS A 157 -26.10 -1.64 -22.90
CA CYS A 157 -26.90 -2.36 -21.91
C CYS A 157 -27.63 -1.38 -20.97
N LYS A 158 -28.94 -1.26 -21.13
CA LYS A 158 -29.85 -0.60 -20.17
C LYS A 158 -30.06 -1.46 -18.91
N GLU A 159 -28.98 -1.92 -18.29
CA GLU A 159 -29.06 -2.52 -16.95
C GLU A 159 -28.91 -1.43 -15.89
N VAL A 160 -29.72 -1.56 -14.85
CA VAL A 160 -29.74 -0.67 -13.68
C VAL A 160 -28.32 -0.57 -13.12
N VAL A 161 -27.65 0.56 -13.34
CA VAL A 161 -26.29 0.81 -12.87
C VAL A 161 -26.26 0.65 -11.36
N LYS A 162 -25.55 -0.37 -10.89
CA LYS A 162 -25.34 -0.58 -9.46
C LYS A 162 -24.54 0.63 -8.94
N PRO A 163 -24.95 1.26 -7.83
CA PRO A 163 -24.26 2.43 -7.32
C PRO A 163 -22.81 2.08 -6.97
N TYR A 164 -21.84 2.67 -7.66
CA TYR A 164 -20.41 2.37 -7.54
C TYR A 164 -19.58 3.65 -7.28
N ASP A 165 -18.50 3.53 -6.50
CA ASP A 165 -17.57 4.63 -6.24
C ASP A 165 -16.56 4.81 -7.36
N TRP A 166 -16.90 5.70 -8.28
CA TRP A 166 -16.06 6.08 -9.39
C TRP A 166 -14.78 6.82 -9.07
N THR A 167 -14.62 7.27 -7.83
CA THR A 167 -13.41 7.97 -7.42
C THR A 167 -12.28 7.00 -7.07
N TYR A 168 -12.55 5.69 -7.09
CA TYR A 168 -11.63 4.63 -6.70
C TYR A 168 -11.10 4.83 -5.26
N THR A 169 -11.89 5.43 -4.37
CA THR A 169 -11.44 5.67 -2.99
C THR A 169 -11.24 4.34 -2.27
N THR A 170 -10.02 4.12 -1.79
CA THR A 170 -9.62 2.89 -1.11
C THR A 170 -8.99 3.19 0.26
N ASP A 171 -9.28 2.35 1.25
CA ASP A 171 -8.68 2.36 2.58
C ASP A 171 -7.62 1.25 2.75
N TYR A 172 -7.12 0.72 1.64
CA TYR A 172 -6.09 -0.32 1.60
C TYR A 172 -4.82 0.06 2.35
N LYS A 173 -4.29 -0.90 3.13
CA LYS A 173 -3.12 -0.71 4.01
C LYS A 173 -1.96 -1.66 3.69
N GLY A 174 -2.01 -2.31 2.53
CA GLY A 174 -1.06 -3.35 2.14
C GLY A 174 -1.59 -4.77 2.40
N THR A 175 -1.06 -5.72 1.63
CA THR A 175 -1.40 -7.14 1.70
C THR A 175 -0.35 -7.88 2.51
N LEU A 176 -0.74 -8.45 3.65
CA LEU A 176 0.16 -9.23 4.49
C LEU A 176 0.45 -10.60 3.85
N ARG A 177 1.73 -10.96 3.79
CA ARG A 177 2.22 -12.20 3.17
C ARG A 177 2.87 -13.12 4.22
N GLY A 178 2.85 -14.41 3.90
CA GLY A 178 3.51 -15.48 4.66
C GLY A 178 2.61 -16.71 4.81
N GLU A 179 3.18 -17.90 4.70
CA GLU A 179 2.45 -19.17 4.80
C GLU A 179 2.26 -19.57 6.27
N SER A 180 3.37 -19.77 6.99
CA SER A 180 3.39 -20.19 8.39
C SER A 180 3.49 -19.01 9.36
N LEU A 181 4.34 -18.03 9.04
CA LEU A 181 4.52 -16.81 9.83
C LEU A 181 3.84 -15.64 9.13
N LYS A 182 3.08 -14.84 9.86
CA LYS A 182 2.42 -13.62 9.36
C LYS A 182 2.62 -12.48 10.35
N LEU A 183 2.66 -11.25 9.84
CA LEU A 183 2.62 -10.06 10.68
C LEU A 183 1.29 -10.00 11.45
N LYS A 184 1.36 -9.82 12.76
CA LYS A 184 0.18 -9.63 13.60
C LYS A 184 -0.09 -8.14 13.74
N VAL A 185 -1.26 -7.70 13.28
CA VAL A 185 -1.71 -6.31 13.45
C VAL A 185 -2.28 -6.17 14.86
N VAL A 186 -1.67 -5.31 15.67
CA VAL A 186 -2.13 -4.98 17.02
C VAL A 186 -2.34 -3.48 17.14
N PRO A 187 -3.40 -3.03 17.84
CA PRO A 187 -3.52 -1.62 18.19
C PRO A 187 -2.30 -1.16 19.00
N THR A 188 -1.78 0.01 18.69
CA THR A 188 -0.68 0.63 19.44
C THR A 188 -0.97 2.12 19.65
N THR A 189 -0.42 2.67 20.72
CA THR A 189 -0.36 4.12 20.98
C THR A 189 0.94 4.74 20.45
N ASP A 190 1.85 3.92 19.93
CA ASP A 190 3.12 4.37 19.39
C ASP A 190 2.91 5.09 18.08
N HIS A 191 3.55 6.25 17.94
CA HIS A 191 3.57 7.02 16.71
C HIS A 191 4.92 6.90 16.02
N ILE A 192 4.91 6.96 14.68
CA ILE A 192 6.10 7.07 13.86
C ILE A 192 6.78 8.40 14.19
N ASP A 193 7.99 8.30 14.74
CA ASP A 193 8.77 9.47 15.12
C ASP A 193 9.21 10.26 13.88
N THR A 194 8.50 11.37 13.63
CA THR A 194 8.78 12.24 12.48
C THR A 194 10.13 12.94 12.57
N GLU A 195 10.72 13.10 13.76
CA GLU A 195 12.04 13.70 13.91
C GLU A 195 13.13 12.75 13.41
N LYS A 196 12.97 11.44 13.63
CA LYS A 196 13.85 10.42 13.01
C LYS A 196 13.78 10.45 11.48
N LEU A 197 12.60 10.72 10.90
CA LEU A 197 12.44 10.84 9.46
C LEU A 197 13.06 12.11 8.86
N LYS A 198 13.26 13.16 9.66
CA LYS A 198 13.96 14.40 9.27
C LYS A 198 15.48 14.27 9.34
N ALA A 199 16.00 13.26 10.04
CA ALA A 199 17.42 12.99 10.12
C ALA A 199 18.01 12.82 8.71
N ARG A 200 19.12 13.50 8.44
CA ARG A 200 19.81 13.45 7.15
C ARG A 200 20.71 12.22 7.09
N GLU A 201 20.10 11.05 6.94
CA GLU A 201 20.82 9.84 6.56
C GLU A 201 20.93 9.72 5.03
N GLN A 202 22.00 9.10 4.56
CA GLN A 202 22.16 8.80 3.14
C GLN A 202 21.10 7.79 2.70
N ILE A 203 20.34 8.14 1.66
CA ILE A 203 19.37 7.21 1.07
C ILE A 203 20.15 6.17 0.27
N LYS A 204 20.18 4.93 0.77
CA LYS A 204 20.83 3.80 0.08
C LYS A 204 20.00 3.30 -1.10
N PHE A 205 18.68 3.38 -0.95
CA PHE A 205 17.73 2.93 -1.96
C PHE A 205 16.47 3.77 -1.89
N PHE A 206 15.99 4.18 -3.05
CA PHE A 206 14.72 4.87 -3.20
C PHE A 206 14.00 4.30 -4.40
N GLU A 207 12.75 3.92 -4.20
CA GLU A 207 11.88 3.50 -5.29
C GLU A 207 10.48 4.06 -5.10
N GLU A 208 9.85 4.39 -6.22
CA GLU A 208 8.47 4.86 -6.31
C GLU A 208 7.77 4.10 -7.43
N VAL A 209 6.69 3.41 -7.07
CA VAL A 209 5.89 2.56 -7.94
C VAL A 209 4.48 3.14 -8.02
N LEU A 210 4.06 3.51 -9.24
CA LEU A 210 2.69 3.90 -9.53
C LEU A 210 1.84 2.64 -9.66
N LEU A 211 0.68 2.57 -8.99
CA LEU A 211 -0.21 1.42 -8.99
C LEU A 211 -1.38 1.63 -9.96
N PHE A 212 -2.03 2.78 -9.87
CA PHE A 212 -3.00 3.21 -10.89
C PHE A 212 -3.14 4.73 -10.93
N GLU A 213 -3.69 5.23 -12.04
CA GLU A 213 -4.09 6.62 -12.23
C GLU A 213 -5.34 6.71 -13.12
N ASP A 214 -6.20 7.68 -12.83
CA ASP A 214 -7.40 8.00 -13.61
C ASP A 214 -7.61 9.53 -13.61
N GLU A 215 -7.89 10.11 -14.78
CA GLU A 215 -8.12 11.56 -14.93
C GLU A 215 -9.58 11.96 -14.67
N LEU A 216 -10.44 11.00 -14.29
CA LEU A 216 -11.86 11.21 -14.00
C LEU A 216 -12.60 11.91 -15.16
N HIS A 217 -12.20 11.64 -16.41
CA HIS A 217 -12.63 12.35 -17.63
C HIS A 217 -12.38 13.87 -17.57
N ASP A 218 -11.15 14.29 -17.32
CA ASP A 218 -10.74 15.71 -17.22
C ASP A 218 -11.40 16.49 -16.06
N HIS A 219 -12.11 15.82 -15.15
CA HIS A 219 -12.75 16.46 -13.99
C HIS A 219 -11.91 16.35 -12.70
N GLY A 220 -10.70 15.79 -12.78
CA GLY A 220 -9.82 15.70 -11.64
C GLY A 220 -8.68 14.71 -11.83
N VAL A 221 -8.29 14.07 -10.73
CA VAL A 221 -7.32 12.97 -10.76
C VAL A 221 -7.56 12.05 -9.56
N SER A 222 -7.52 10.75 -9.80
CA SER A 222 -7.42 9.70 -8.79
C SER A 222 -6.14 8.92 -9.04
N SER A 223 -5.18 9.00 -8.12
CA SER A 223 -3.88 8.33 -8.27
C SER A 223 -3.48 7.55 -7.02
N LEU A 224 -2.84 6.41 -7.27
CA LEU A 224 -2.35 5.53 -6.23
C LEU A 224 -0.88 5.19 -6.47
N SER A 225 -0.01 5.57 -5.54
CA SER A 225 1.40 5.23 -5.60
C SER A 225 1.96 4.76 -4.26
N VAL A 226 3.06 4.02 -4.33
CA VAL A 226 3.82 3.59 -3.18
C VAL A 226 5.29 3.90 -3.37
N LYS A 227 5.91 4.47 -2.35
CA LYS A 227 7.34 4.78 -2.36
C LYS A 227 8.04 4.34 -1.09
N ILE A 228 9.30 3.97 -1.22
CA ILE A 228 10.14 3.53 -0.11
C ILE A 228 11.49 4.22 -0.14
N ARG A 229 11.97 4.61 1.04
CA ARG A 229 13.32 5.09 1.29
C ARG A 229 13.99 4.16 2.28
N VAL A 230 15.17 3.64 1.93
CA VAL A 230 15.98 2.81 2.81
C VAL A 230 17.23 3.58 3.22
N MET A 231 17.43 3.67 4.52
CA MET A 231 18.56 4.29 5.18
C MET A 231 19.47 3.21 5.77
N PRO A 232 20.71 3.52 6.19
CA PRO A 232 21.54 2.58 6.91
C PRO A 232 20.86 1.96 8.14
N SER A 233 20.08 2.75 8.90
CA SER A 233 19.49 2.36 10.18
C SER A 233 18.03 1.90 10.09
N SER A 234 17.32 2.22 9.01
CA SER A 234 15.86 2.11 8.95
C SER A 234 15.33 2.13 7.52
N PHE A 235 14.05 1.78 7.34
CA PHE A 235 13.34 2.09 6.11
C PHE A 235 11.99 2.74 6.41
N PHE A 236 11.53 3.58 5.49
CA PHE A 236 10.25 4.26 5.53
C PHE A 236 9.53 4.11 4.20
N LEU A 237 8.28 3.63 4.25
CA LEU A 237 7.40 3.48 3.11
C LEU A 237 6.17 4.37 3.28
N LEU A 238 5.78 5.02 2.19
CA LEU A 238 4.54 5.76 2.07
C LEU A 238 3.74 5.19 0.90
N TRP A 239 2.61 4.59 1.22
CA TRP A 239 1.55 4.34 0.27
C TRP A 239 0.58 5.51 0.33
N ARG A 240 0.19 6.04 -0.82
CA ARG A 240 -0.66 7.23 -0.93
C ARG A 240 -1.71 7.04 -2.00
N PHE A 241 -2.96 7.16 -1.58
CA PHE A 241 -4.08 7.46 -2.46
C PHE A 241 -4.33 8.96 -2.46
N PHE A 242 -4.39 9.57 -3.63
CA PHE A 242 -4.67 10.98 -3.83
C PHE A 242 -5.84 11.15 -4.79
N LEU A 243 -6.87 11.86 -4.33
CA LEU A 243 -8.05 12.18 -5.11
C LEU A 243 -8.25 13.69 -5.10
N ARG A 244 -8.37 14.27 -6.28
CA ARG A 244 -8.80 15.65 -6.49
C ARG A 244 -9.98 15.63 -7.45
N ILE A 245 -11.08 16.25 -7.05
CA ILE A 245 -12.20 16.55 -7.95
C ILE A 245 -12.25 18.06 -8.07
N ASP A 246 -12.11 18.56 -9.29
CA ASP A 246 -11.92 19.98 -9.56
C ASP A 246 -13.11 20.81 -9.07
N GLY A 247 -12.82 21.88 -8.34
CA GLY A 247 -13.83 22.76 -7.74
C GLY A 247 -14.62 22.16 -6.58
N LEU A 248 -14.37 20.91 -6.18
CA LEU A 248 -15.19 20.18 -5.21
C LEU A 248 -14.44 19.75 -3.96
N LEU A 249 -13.46 18.85 -4.10
CA LEU A 249 -12.74 18.31 -2.94
C LEU A 249 -11.34 17.81 -3.29
N ILE A 250 -10.53 17.71 -2.24
CA ILE A 250 -9.27 16.98 -2.24
C ILE A 250 -9.35 15.97 -1.09
N ARG A 251 -8.99 14.72 -1.37
CA ARG A 251 -8.91 13.62 -0.39
C ARG A 251 -7.56 12.94 -0.55
N MET A 252 -6.95 12.56 0.57
CA MET A 252 -5.68 11.87 0.58
C MET A 252 -5.68 10.81 1.69
N ASN A 253 -5.46 9.55 1.33
CA ASN A 253 -5.30 8.46 2.29
C ASN A 253 -3.85 8.00 2.26
N ASP A 254 -3.14 8.20 3.37
CA ASP A 254 -1.74 7.82 3.52
C ASP A 254 -1.63 6.61 4.46
N THR A 255 -0.96 5.56 4.00
CA THR A 255 -0.49 4.45 4.85
C THR A 255 1.02 4.56 4.99
N ARG A 256 1.50 4.75 6.22
CA ARG A 256 2.93 4.92 6.53
C ARG A 256 3.43 3.68 7.25
N LEU A 257 4.53 3.13 6.77
CA LEU A 257 5.21 1.99 7.37
C LEU A 257 6.64 2.38 7.69
N TYR A 258 7.03 2.21 8.95
CA TYR A 258 8.37 2.51 9.43
C TYR A 258 8.97 1.29 10.14
N HIS A 259 10.25 1.03 9.90
CA HIS A 259 11.00 0.00 10.61
C HIS A 259 12.41 0.49 10.89
N GLU A 260 12.83 0.37 12.14
CA GLU A 260 14.17 0.66 12.60
C GLU A 260 14.91 -0.66 12.85
N VAL A 261 16.12 -0.77 12.30
CA VAL A 261 16.99 -1.91 12.55
C VAL A 261 17.75 -1.64 13.84
N SER A 262 17.47 -2.43 14.87
CA SER A 262 18.31 -2.46 16.05
C SER A 262 19.64 -3.12 15.70
N ILE A 263 20.69 -2.32 15.54
CA ILE A 263 22.06 -2.82 15.54
C ILE A 263 22.33 -3.26 16.98
N LEU A 264 22.31 -4.57 17.25
CA LEU A 264 22.99 -5.09 18.43
C LEU A 264 24.49 -4.87 18.19
N ILE A 265 25.06 -3.91 18.93
CA ILE A 265 26.51 -3.77 19.12
C ILE A 265 26.91 -4.72 20.24
#